data_AF-A0A0S3RUH6-F1
#
_entry.id   AF-A0A0S3RUH6-F1
#
_cell.length_a   1.000
_cell.length_b   1.000
_cell.length_c   1.000
_cell.angle_alpha   90.00
_cell.angle_beta   90.00
_cell.angle_gamma   90.00
#
_symmetry.space_group_name_H-M   'P 1'
#
loop_
_entity.id
_entity.type
_entity.pdbx_description
1 polymer ?
#
loop_
_entity_poly.entity_id
_entity_poly.type
_entity_poly.pdbx_seq_one_letter_code
_entity_poly.pdbx_strand_id
1 'polypeptide(L)' 'NGVSERRNRYILEMTRCMLYDKNLPKTFWVEAAGTTVFLQNRLPTKALKDQTPFEVWYGYKPSLKFLKIFGCLCFTHVP' A
#
# COMPACT_ATOMS: atom_id res chain seq x y z
N ASN A 1 16.87 8.52 13.79
CA ASN A 1 15.63 8.59 12.99
C ASN A 1 15.74 8.11 11.53
N GLY A 2 16.93 7.73 11.03
CA GLY A 2 17.09 7.39 9.61
C GLY A 2 16.25 6.22 9.07
N VAL A 3 15.90 5.24 9.90
CA VAL A 3 15.02 4.11 9.49
C VAL A 3 13.60 4.63 9.20
N SER A 4 13.04 5.42 10.11
CA SER A 4 11.72 6.03 9.97
C SER A 4 11.67 7.01 8.80
N GLU A 5 12.69 7.85 8.64
CA GLU A 5 12.79 8.81 7.52
C GLU A 5 12.83 8.12 6.16
N ARG A 6 13.62 7.03 6.03
CA ARG A 6 13.66 6.23 4.80
C ARG A 6 12.30 5.62 4.48
N ARG A 7 11.59 5.15 5.51
CA ARG A 7 10.25 4.57 5.36
C ARG A 7 9.23 5.61 4.90
N ASN A 8 9.24 6.78 5.53
CA ASN A 8 8.35 7.89 5.16
C ASN A 8 8.60 8.37 3.74
N ARG A 9 9.87 8.49 3.33
CA ARG A 9 10.23 8.84 1.96
C ARG A 9 9.70 7.83 0.94
N TYR A 10 9.90 6.54 1.21
CA TYR A 10 9.39 5.46 0.36
C TYR A 10 7.86 5.54 0.19
N ILE A 11 7.12 5.79 1.28
CA ILE A 11 5.65 5.90 1.23
C ILE A 11 5.24 7.07 0.31
N LEU A 12 5.88 8.24 0.46
CA LEU A 12 5.58 9.42 -0.34
C LEU A 12 5.97 9.27 -1.82
N GLU A 13 7.07 8.57 -2.12
CA GLU A 13 7.48 8.24 -3.48
C GLU A 13 6.48 7.31 -4.15
N MET A 14 6.12 6.20 -3.50
CA MET A 14 5.13 5.24 -4.02
C MET A 14 3.75 5.88 -4.21
N THR A 15 3.31 6.72 -3.27
CA THR A 15 2.06 7.47 -3.37
C THR A 15 2.04 8.32 -4.65
N ARG A 16 3.13 9.05 -4.92
CA ARG A 16 3.26 9.85 -6.16
C ARG A 16 3.28 8.99 -7.41
N CYS A 17 4.00 7.87 -7.39
CA CYS A 17 4.03 6.93 -8.51
C CYS A 17 2.64 6.36 -8.82
N MET A 18 1.87 5.95 -7.80
CA MET A 18 0.53 5.39 -7.99
C MET A 18 -0.45 6.41 -8.57
N LEU A 19 -0.41 7.65 -8.10
CA LEU A 19 -1.24 8.73 -8.63
C LEU A 19 -0.86 9.06 -10.08
N TYR A 20 0.44 9.11 -10.38
CA TYR A 20 0.93 9.40 -11.73
C TYR A 20 0.58 8.28 -12.72
N ASP A 21 0.77 7.01 -12.34
CA ASP A 21 0.44 5.85 -13.17
C ASP A 21 -1.04 5.80 -13.58
N LYS A 22 -1.94 6.21 -12.68
CA LYS A 22 -3.39 6.24 -12.92
C LYS A 22 -3.92 7.60 -13.36
N ASN A 23 -3.04 8.58 -13.55
CA ASN A 23 -3.39 9.95 -13.87
C ASN A 23 -4.50 10.51 -12.96
N LEU A 24 -4.42 10.20 -11.67
CA LEU A 24 -5.40 10.60 -10.67
C LEU A 24 -5.04 11.96 -10.04
N PRO A 25 -6.04 12.78 -9.69
CA PRO A 25 -5.78 14.05 -9.01
C PRO A 25 -5.18 13.81 -7.62
N LYS A 26 -4.39 14.79 -7.16
CA LYS A 26 -3.71 14.75 -5.85
C LYS A 26 -4.66 14.64 -4.66
N THR A 27 -5.96 14.88 -4.86
CA THR A 27 -6.99 14.67 -3.82
C THR A 27 -7.00 13.24 -3.31
N PHE A 28 -6.65 12.25 -4.15
CA PHE A 28 -6.59 10.83 -3.79
C PHE A 28 -5.29 10.40 -3.08
N TRP A 29 -4.49 11.35 -2.58
CA TRP A 29 -3.20 11.04 -1.96
C TRP A 29 -3.34 10.19 -0.71
N VAL A 30 -4.43 10.35 0.06
CA VAL A 30 -4.69 9.57 1.28
C VAL A 30 -4.93 8.10 0.93
N GLU A 31 -5.71 7.85 -0.12
CA GLU A 31 -6.05 6.52 -0.64
C GLU A 31 -4.81 5.85 -1.24
N ALA A 32 -4.00 6.59 -2.00
CA ALA A 32 -2.73 6.09 -2.55
C ALA A 32 -1.71 5.76 -1.44
N ALA A 33 -1.59 6.62 -0.42
CA ALA A 33 -0.70 6.38 0.72
C ALA A 33 -1.17 5.19 1.56
N GLY A 34 -2.48 5.09 1.83
CA GLY A 34 -3.09 3.96 2.52
C GLY A 34 -2.87 2.65 1.76
N THR A 35 -3.06 2.65 0.44
CA THR A 35 -2.78 1.49 -0.42
C THR A 35 -1.31 1.09 -0.37
N THR A 36 -0.40 2.07 -0.44
CA THR A 36 1.04 1.83 -0.34
C THR A 36 1.42 1.13 0.97
N VAL A 37 0.94 1.64 2.10
CA VAL A 37 1.20 1.04 3.42
C VAL A 37 0.57 -0.34 3.54
N PHE A 38 -0.66 -0.50 3.06
CA PHE A 38 -1.39 -1.76 3.05
C PHE A 38 -0.62 -2.86 2.31
N LEU A 39 -0.12 -2.55 1.11
CA LEU A 39 0.70 -3.44 0.29
C LEU A 39 2.01 -3.76 0.99
N GLN A 40 2.70 -2.73 1.50
CA GLN A 40 3.98 -2.90 2.20
C GLN A 40 3.90 -3.84 3.40
N ASN A 41 2.78 -3.85 4.12
CA ASN A 41 2.59 -4.78 5.24
C ASN A 41 2.29 -6.21 4.79
N ARG A 42 1.89 -6.43 3.53
CA ARG A 42 1.49 -7.74 2.99
C ARG A 42 2.43 -8.26 1.90
N LEU A 43 3.49 -7.53 1.58
CA LEU A 43 4.55 -7.97 0.68
C LEU A 43 5.69 -8.58 1.50
N PRO A 44 6.36 -9.61 0.96
CA PRO A 44 7.51 -10.20 1.61
C PRO A 44 8.64 -9.18 1.70
N THR A 45 9.37 -9.20 2.81
CA THR A 45 10.51 -8.30 3.01
C THR A 45 11.76 -9.10 3.33
N LYS A 46 12.91 -8.67 2.78
CA LYS A 46 14.21 -9.31 3.05
C LYS A 46 14.56 -9.32 4.55
N ALA A 47 14.10 -8.30 5.28
CA ALA A 47 14.31 -8.20 6.73
C ALA A 47 13.64 -9.34 7.52
N LEU A 48 12.57 -9.95 6.96
CA LEU A 48 11.78 -11.00 7.60
C LEU A 48 11.97 -12.37 6.94
N LYS A 49 13.08 -12.60 6.23
CA LYS A 49 13.38 -13.87 5.55
C LYS A 49 12.23 -14.30 4.61
N ASP A 50 11.79 -13.38 3.75
CA ASP A 50 10.70 -13.56 2.79
C ASP A 50 9.31 -13.79 3.38
N GLN A 51 9.13 -13.53 4.68
CA GLN A 51 7.81 -13.39 5.29
C GLN A 51 7.28 -11.96 5.15
N THR A 52 5.96 -11.83 5.17
CA THR A 52 5.27 -10.54 5.19
C THR A 52 5.20 -10.00 6.63
N PRO A 53 5.27 -8.67 6.84
CA PRO A 53 5.02 -8.08 8.16
C PRO A 53 3.68 -8.51 8.76
N PHE A 54 2.65 -8.69 7.93
CA PHE A 54 1.33 -9.17 8.33
C PHE A 54 1.40 -10.60 8.89
N GLU A 55 2.10 -11.52 8.23
CA GLU A 55 2.27 -12.90 8.72
C GLU A 55 2.97 -12.92 10.07
N VAL A 56 4.04 -12.13 10.22
CA VAL A 56 4.79 -12.07 11.49
C VAL A 56 3.95 -11.47 12.61
N TRP A 57 3.10 -10.48 12.30
CA TRP A 57 2.27 -9.82 13.31
C TRP A 57 1.05 -10.63 13.73
N TYR A 58 0.35 -11.26 12.77
CA TYR A 58 -0.92 -11.95 13.01
C TYR A 58 -0.81 -13.47 13.07
N GLY A 59 0.33 -14.06 12.67
CA GLY A 59 0.57 -15.50 12.70
C GLY A 59 -0.06 -16.29 11.54
N TYR A 60 -0.65 -15.63 10.53
CA TYR A 60 -1.23 -16.29 9.37
C TYR A 60 -1.04 -15.48 8.07
N LYS A 61 -1.15 -16.15 6.92
CA LYS A 61 -0.96 -15.54 5.60
C LYS A 61 -2.09 -14.57 5.23
N PRO A 62 -1.79 -13.35 4.73
CA PRO A 62 -2.84 -12.46 4.27
C PRO A 62 -3.53 -13.05 3.03
N SER A 63 -4.86 -13.01 3.01
CA SER A 63 -5.59 -13.22 1.75
C SER A 63 -5.42 -12.00 0.86
N LEU A 64 -5.08 -12.21 -0.42
CA LEU A 64 -4.95 -11.14 -1.43
C LEU A 64 -6.06 -11.22 -2.50
N LYS A 65 -7.03 -12.13 -2.36
CA LYS A 65 -8.08 -12.37 -3.37
C LYS A 65 -8.98 -11.16 -3.61
N PHE A 66 -9.14 -10.30 -2.61
CA PHE A 66 -9.96 -9.09 -2.70
C PHE A 66 -9.19 -7.89 -3.26
N LEU A 67 -7.87 -8.00 -3.44
CA LEU A 67 -7.05 -6.88 -3.89
C LEU A 67 -7.42 -6.54 -5.34
N LYS A 68 -7.66 -5.25 -5.58
CA LYS A 68 -7.90 -4.69 -6.92
C LYS A 68 -6.77 -3.73 -7.27
N ILE A 69 -6.60 -3.50 -8.56
CA ILE A 69 -5.64 -2.51 -9.08
C ILE A 69 -6.08 -1.13 -8.56
N PHE A 70 -5.13 -0.36 -8.02
CA PHE A 70 -5.40 1.02 -7.59
C PHE A 70 -5.94 1.84 -8.78
N GLY A 71 -6.98 2.64 -8.53
CA GLY A 71 -7.65 3.41 -9.58
C GLY A 71 -8.54 2.58 -10.52
N CYS A 72 -8.93 1.35 -10.16
CA CYS A 72 -9.97 0.64 -10.90
C CYS A 72 -11.34 1.30 -10.73
N LEU A 73 -12.25 1.01 -11.67
CA LEU A 73 -13.66 1.41 -11.55
C LEU A 73 -14.24 0.91 -10.22
N CYS A 74 -14.85 1.83 -9.48
CA CYS A 74 -15.58 1.56 -8.24
C CYS A 74 -16.99 2.14 -8.33
N PHE A 75 -17.93 1.48 -7.67
CA PHE A 75 -19.32 1.95 -7.57
C PHE A 75 -19.53 2.52 -6.18
N THR A 76 -20.09 3.73 -6.11
CA THR A 76 -20.52 4.34 -4.86
C THR A 76 -21.99 4.03 -4.62
N HIS A 77 -22.33 3.65 -3.39
CA HIS A 77 -23.74 3.52 -3.01
C HIS A 77 -24.29 4.93 -2.77
N VAL A 78 -25.08 5.43 -3.72
CA VAL A 78 -25.81 6.69 -3.57
C VAL A 78 -27.12 6.36 -2.81
N PRO A 79 -27.37 6.98 -1.64
CA PRO A 79 -28.58 6.76 -0.85
C PRO A 79 -29.84 7.31 -1.55
#